data_AF-A0A533Q756-F1
#
_entry.id   AF-A0A533Q756-F1
#
_cell.length_a   1.000
_cell.length_b   1.000
_cell.length_c   1.000
_cell.angle_alpha   90.00
_cell.angle_beta   90.00
_cell.angle_gamma   90.00
#
_symmetry.space_group_name_H-M   'P 1'
#
loop_
_entity.id
_entity.type
_entity.pdbx_description
1 polymer ?
#
loop_
_entity_poly.entity_id
_entity_poly.type
_entity_poly.pdbx_seq_one_letter_code
_entity_poly.pdbx_strand_id
1 'polypeptide(L)' 'MGADVRYIPHLCDITKELSFQVKPGDVVITMGAGDVWKVAYDLVSNLG' A
#
# COMPACT_ATOMS: atom_id res chain seq x y z
N MET A 1 18.22 -5.63 14.54
CA MET A 1 16.90 -4.96 14.52
C MET A 1 16.21 -5.38 13.23
N GLY A 2 14.99 -5.92 13.31
CA GLY A 2 14.23 -6.38 12.14
C GLY A 2 13.44 -5.24 11.49
N ALA A 3 12.96 -5.47 10.26
CA ALA A 3 11.97 -4.60 9.64
C ALA A 3 10.60 -4.80 10.32
N ASP A 4 9.81 -3.74 10.45
CA ASP A 4 8.42 -3.84 10.86
C ASP A 4 7.60 -4.37 9.68
N VAL A 5 6.99 -5.55 9.87
CA VAL A 5 6.28 -6.27 8.81
C VAL A 5 4.90 -6.64 9.32
N ARG A 6 3.88 -6.22 8.56
CA ARG A 6 2.49 -6.63 8.78
C ARG A 6 2.02 -7.45 7.59
N TYR A 7 1.47 -8.64 7.87
CA TYR A 7 0.79 -9.45 6.86
C TYR A 7 -0.66 -8.99 6.72
N ILE A 8 -1.08 -8.70 5.48
CA ILE A 8 -2.45 -8.37 5.11
C ILE A 8 -2.90 -9.40 4.06
N PRO A 9 -3.92 -10.24 4.35
CA PRO A 9 -4.26 -11.37 3.50
C PRO A 9 -4.92 -10.99 2.17
N HIS A 10 -5.51 -9.80 2.07
CA HIS A 10 -6.23 -9.34 0.89
C HIS A 10 -5.68 -8.01 0.39
N LEU A 11 -5.38 -7.93 -0.91
CA LEU A 11 -4.83 -6.72 -1.52
C LEU A 11 -5.77 -5.52 -1.40
N CYS A 12 -7.09 -5.74 -1.41
CA CYS A 12 -8.10 -4.69 -1.26
C CYS A 12 -8.03 -3.98 0.10
N ASP A 13 -7.53 -4.65 1.14
CA ASP A 13 -7.42 -4.07 2.47
C ASP A 13 -6.16 -3.20 2.61
N ILE A 14 -5.16 -3.38 1.74
CA ILE A 14 -3.87 -2.66 1.81
C ILE A 14 -4.06 -1.16 1.62
N THR A 15 -4.89 -0.74 0.65
CA THR A 15 -5.09 0.69 0.36
C THR A 15 -5.77 1.42 1.51
N LYS A 16 -6.68 0.74 2.22
CA LYS A 16 -7.31 1.24 3.44
C LYS A 16 -6.30 1.39 4.56
N GLU A 17 -5.40 0.43 4.75
CA GLU A 17 -4.38 0.52 5.80
C GLU A 17 -3.34 1.62 5.49
N LEU A 18 -2.94 1.75 4.21
CA LEU A 18 -1.95 2.74 3.78
C LEU A 18 -2.48 4.17 3.85
N SER A 19 -3.78 4.41 3.59
CA SER A 19 -4.34 5.77 3.60
C SER A 19 -4.28 6.45 4.97
N PHE A 20 -4.26 5.69 6.07
CA PHE A 20 -4.08 6.22 7.42
C PHE A 20 -2.61 6.42 7.83
N GLN A 21 -1.66 5.78 7.13
CA GLN A 21 -0.25 5.74 7.53
C GLN A 21 0.63 6.65 6.68
N VAL A 22 0.34 6.73 5.38
CA VAL A 22 1.12 7.53 4.42
C VAL A 22 0.91 9.02 4.69
N LYS A 23 2.01 9.77 4.66
CA LYS A 23 2.04 11.22 4.83
C LYS A 23 2.59 11.90 3.58
N PRO A 24 2.27 13.19 3.36
CA PRO A 24 2.91 13.96 2.30
C PRO A 24 4.45 13.88 2.40
N GLY A 25 5.10 13.45 1.32
CA GLY A 25 6.55 13.25 1.26
C GLY A 25 7.02 11.80 1.36
N ASP A 26 6.15 10.85 1.72
CA ASP A 26 6.49 9.44 1.75
C ASP A 26 6.58 8.84 0.34
N VAL A 27 7.45 7.83 0.18
CA VAL A 27 7.55 7.02 -1.04
C VAL A 27 7.02 5.62 -0.75
N VAL A 28 5.98 5.22 -1.48
CA VAL A 28 5.39 3.88 -1.42
C VAL A 28 5.79 3.10 -2.67
N ILE A 29 6.33 1.90 -2.48
CA ILE A 29 6.69 0.99 -3.57
C ILE A 29 5.82 -0.26 -3.48
N THR A 30 5.04 -0.54 -4.52
CA THR A 30 4.36 -1.83 -4.69
C THR A 30 5.25 -2.77 -5.48
N MET A 31 5.40 -4.02 -5.03
CA MET A 31 6.31 -4.99 -5.66
C MET A 31 5.75 -6.41 -5.56
N GLY A 32 5.91 -7.17 -6.65
CA GLY A 32 5.42 -8.54 -6.78
C GLY A 32 4.92 -8.81 -8.20
N ALA A 33 4.50 -10.06 -8.45
CA ALA A 33 3.85 -10.44 -9.71
C ALA A 33 2.32 -10.41 -9.57
N GLY A 34 1.61 -10.45 -10.71
CA GLY A 34 0.15 -10.50 -10.72
C GLY A 34 -0.48 -9.11 -10.69
N ASP A 35 -1.46 -8.91 -9.81
CA ASP A 35 -2.31 -7.72 -9.77
C ASP A 35 -1.93 -6.71 -8.67
N VAL A 36 -0.79 -6.91 -7.98
CA VAL A 36 -0.27 -5.98 -6.96
C VAL A 36 -0.06 -4.55 -7.49
N TRP A 37 0.19 -4.39 -8.79
CA TRP A 37 0.32 -3.08 -9.42
C TRP A 37 -0.96 -2.23 -9.28
N LYS A 38 -2.15 -2.85 -9.21
CA LYS A 38 -3.43 -2.14 -9.05
C LYS A 38 -3.52 -1.39 -7.73
N VAL A 39 -2.88 -1.91 -6.68
CA VAL A 39 -2.85 -1.28 -5.35
C VAL A 39 -2.32 0.15 -5.41
N ALA A 40 -1.33 0.43 -6.25
CA ALA A 40 -0.78 1.78 -6.40
C ALA A 40 -1.81 2.74 -7.02
N TYR A 41 -2.53 2.28 -8.06
CA TYR A 41 -3.58 3.08 -8.71
C TYR A 41 -4.74 3.35 -7.75
N ASP A 42 -5.20 2.32 -7.04
CA ASP A 42 -6.28 2.43 -6.07
C ASP A 42 -5.90 3.37 -4.91
N LEU A 43 -4.65 3.30 -4.42
CA LEU A 43 -4.16 4.19 -3.36
C LEU A 43 -4.14 5.65 -3.81
N VAL A 44 -3.64 5.94 -5.02
CA VAL A 44 -3.65 7.30 -5.57
C VAL A 44 -5.09 7.81 -5.75
N SER A 45 -6.00 6.94 -6.20
CA SER A 45 -7.42 7.31 -6.31
C SER A 45 -8.09 7.61 -4.97
N ASN A 46 -7.63 6.99 -3.88
CA ASN A 46 -8.19 7.19 -2.53
C ASN A 46 -7.60 8.39 -1.79
N LEU A 47 -6.40 8.85 -2.17
CA LEU A 47 -5.72 10.01 -1.60
C LEU A 47 -6.01 11.32 -2.34
N GLY A 48 -6.62 11.23 -3.53
CA GLY A 48 -7.01 12.36 -4.38
C GLY A 48 -8.34 13.00 -4.01
#